data_AF-A0A845XWE5-F1
#
_entry.id   AF-A0A845XWE5-F1
#
_cell.length_a   1.000
_cell.length_b   1.000
_cell.length_c   1.000
_cell.angle_alpha   90.00
_cell.angle_beta   90.00
_cell.angle_gamma   90.00
#
_symmetry.space_group_name_H-M   'P 1'
#
loop_
_entity.id
_entity.type
_entity.pdbx_description
1 polymer ?
#
loop_
_entity_poly.entity_id
_entity_poly.type
_entity_poly.pdbx_seq_one_letter_code
_entity_poly.pdbx_strand_id
1 'polypeptide(L)'
;QLSAKGAKVRSYEIIRDNFPVELSNISLNILNQYQAEYSDNIYAKVTSIEPENKGFYIRFTSQPPEVNKMLDALYNSINDRSEYKALGISS
;
A
#
# COMPACT_ATOMS: atom_id res chain seq x y z
N GLN A 1 -0.57 5.61 -3.20
CA GLN A 1 0.43 5.39 -4.26
C GLN A 1 0.96 3.98 -4.07
N LEU A 2 0.95 3.18 -5.14
CA LEU A 2 1.36 1.78 -5.13
C LEU A 2 2.36 1.55 -6.27
N SER A 3 3.30 0.64 -6.05
CA SER A 3 4.27 0.20 -7.05
C SER A 3 4.61 -1.28 -6.82
N ALA A 4 5.28 -1.90 -7.78
CA ALA A 4 5.76 -3.28 -7.67
C ALA A 4 6.68 -3.54 -6.46
N LYS A 5 7.35 -2.52 -5.92
CA LYS A 5 8.35 -2.67 -4.84
C LYS A 5 7.90 -2.12 -3.50
N GLY A 6 6.77 -1.42 -3.44
CA GLY A 6 6.38 -0.70 -2.24
C GLY A 6 5.12 0.12 -2.40
N ALA A 7 4.69 0.71 -1.29
CA ALA A 7 3.48 1.50 -1.23
C ALA A 7 3.63 2.69 -0.29
N LYS A 8 2.79 3.71 -0.49
CA LYS A 8 2.52 4.75 0.49
C LYS A 8 1.32 4.32 1.33
N VAL A 9 1.54 4.09 2.62
CA VAL A 9 0.50 3.81 3.60
C VAL A 9 0.04 5.13 4.21
N ARG A 10 -1.27 5.31 4.35
CA ARG A 10 -1.86 6.48 4.99
C ARG A 10 -2.76 6.03 6.13
N SER A 11 -2.67 6.71 7.26
CA SER A 11 -3.61 6.54 8.36
C SER A 11 -4.79 7.50 8.19
N TYR A 12 -6.00 6.99 8.40
CA TYR A 12 -7.21 7.82 8.47
C TYR A 12 -7.22 8.64 9.78
N GLU A 13 -6.74 8.06 10.87
CA GLU A 13 -6.63 8.72 12.16
C GLU A 13 -5.28 9.43 12.32
N ILE A 14 -5.27 10.54 13.07
CA ILE A 14 -4.04 11.26 13.41
C ILE A 14 -3.34 10.49 14.53
N ILE A 15 -2.66 9.41 14.18
CA ILE A 15 -1.89 8.66 15.15
C ILE A 15 -0.54 9.38 15.29
N ARG A 16 -0.48 10.47 16.08
CA ARG A 16 0.77 11.23 16.27
C ARG A 16 1.85 10.42 16.99
N ASP A 17 1.45 9.45 17.81
CA ASP A 17 2.36 8.77 18.74
C ASP A 17 2.73 7.33 18.34
N ASN A 18 2.25 6.83 17.20
CA ASN A 18 2.40 5.42 16.81
C ASN A 18 2.80 5.23 15.33
N PHE A 19 3.43 6.24 14.71
CA PHE A 19 4.08 6.02 13.41
C PHE A 19 5.24 5.04 13.57
N PRO A 20 5.39 4.07 12.65
CA PRO A 20 6.54 3.20 12.67
C PRO A 20 7.81 4.01 12.42
N VAL A 21 8.91 3.63 13.07
CA VAL A 21 10.21 4.31 12.96
C VAL A 21 10.79 4.12 11.56
N GLU A 22 11.49 5.13 11.02
CA GLU A 22 12.20 4.97 9.75
C GLU A 22 13.18 3.80 9.81
N LEU A 23 13.29 3.07 8.70
CA LEU A 23 14.12 1.86 8.55
C LEU A 23 13.71 0.68 9.45
N SER A 24 12.59 0.77 10.18
CA SER A 24 12.04 -0.37 10.91
C SER A 24 11.40 -1.41 9.97
N ASN A 25 11.44 -2.67 10.40
CA ASN A 25 10.69 -3.73 9.74
C ASN A 25 9.30 -3.83 10.36
N ILE A 26 8.29 -4.02 9.53
CA ILE A 26 6.90 -4.12 9.94
C ILE A 26 6.23 -5.32 9.24
N SER A 27 5.27 -5.91 9.93
CA SER A 27 4.32 -6.87 9.37
C SER A 27 2.98 -6.18 9.15
N LEU A 28 2.36 -6.42 8.00
CA LEU A 28 1.10 -5.82 7.58
C LEU A 28 0.15 -6.89 7.07
N ASN A 29 -1.13 -6.75 7.35
CA ASN A 29 -2.19 -7.55 6.72
C ASN A 29 -3.03 -6.65 5.83
N ILE A 30 -3.42 -7.15 4.66
CA ILE A 30 -4.34 -6.43 3.78
C ILE A 30 -5.76 -6.85 4.15
N LEU A 31 -6.57 -5.85 4.46
CA LEU A 31 -8.01 -5.97 4.59
C LEU A 31 -8.62 -5.55 3.26
N ASN A 32 -9.25 -6.50 2.58
CA ASN A 32 -10.04 -6.23 1.39
C ASN A 32 -11.52 -6.19 1.79
N GLN A 33 -12.22 -5.10 1.47
CA GLN A 33 -13.66 -4.97 1.76
C GLN A 33 -14.53 -6.05 1.10
N TYR A 34 -14.00 -6.78 0.11
CA TYR A 34 -14.67 -7.87 -0.60
C TYR A 34 -14.31 -9.28 -0.10
N GLN A 35 -13.30 -9.43 0.75
CA GLN A 35 -12.90 -10.72 1.32
C GLN A 35 -12.84 -10.57 2.85
N ALA A 36 -13.71 -11.32 3.53
CA ALA A 36 -13.76 -11.35 4.99
C ALA A 36 -12.50 -11.97 5.63
N GLU A 37 -11.59 -12.52 4.83
CA GLU A 37 -10.34 -13.13 5.27
C GLU A 37 -9.18 -12.15 5.19
N TYR A 38 -8.38 -12.12 6.24
CA TYR A 38 -7.10 -11.41 6.26
C TYR A 38 -6.18 -12.07 5.24
N SER A 39 -5.54 -11.28 4.37
CA SER A 39 -4.44 -11.80 3.58
C SER A 39 -3.33 -12.28 4.52
N ASP A 40 -2.56 -13.27 4.10
CA ASP A 40 -1.31 -13.64 4.76
C ASP A 40 -0.41 -12.41 5.02
N ASN A 41 0.38 -12.48 6.11
CA ASN A 41 1.24 -11.38 6.56
C ASN A 41 2.23 -10.96 5.46
N ILE A 42 2.31 -9.66 5.23
CA ILE A 42 3.29 -9.00 4.38
C ILE A 42 4.39 -8.43 5.26
N TYR A 43 5.64 -8.67 4.89
CA TYR A 43 6.78 -8.02 5.53
C TYR A 43 7.26 -6.86 4.68
N ALA A 44 7.50 -5.74 5.34
CA ALA A 44 7.98 -4.54 4.68
C ALA A 44 8.95 -3.78 5.58
N LYS A 45 9.75 -2.91 4.96
CA LYS A 45 10.63 -1.97 5.63
C LYS A 45 10.14 -0.55 5.42
N VAL A 46 10.03 0.23 6.49
CA VAL A 46 9.69 1.65 6.40
C VAL A 46 10.88 2.40 5.81
N THR A 47 10.66 3.16 4.73
CA THR A 47 11.74 3.89 4.06
C THR A 47 11.76 5.38 4.39
N SER A 48 10.59 5.96 4.65
CA SER A 48 10.45 7.37 5.03
C SER A 48 9.08 7.61 5.67
N ILE A 49 9.01 8.54 6.61
CA ILE A 49 7.76 8.96 7.26
C ILE A 49 7.39 10.37 6.75
N GLU A 50 6.11 10.57 6.43
CA GLU A 50 5.52 11.88 6.16
C GLU A 50 4.43 12.18 7.20
N PRO A 51 4.80 12.63 8.41
CA PRO A 51 3.84 12.84 9.49
C PRO A 51 2.82 13.95 9.15
N GLU A 52 3.24 14.97 8.37
CA GLU A 52 2.37 16.04 7.89
C GLU A 52 1.23 15.52 6.99
N ASN A 53 1.49 14.48 6.20
CA ASN A 53 0.51 13.85 5.32
C ASN A 53 -0.10 12.56 5.91
N LYS A 54 0.09 12.34 7.21
CA LYS A 54 -0.36 11.15 7.94
C LYS A 54 0.02 9.84 7.25
N GLY A 55 1.21 9.78 6.66
CA GLY A 55 1.62 8.64 5.86
C GLY A 55 3.06 8.23 6.07
N PHE A 56 3.39 7.05 5.58
CA PHE A 56 4.75 6.55 5.52
C PHE A 56 4.90 5.67 4.28
N TYR A 57 6.13 5.55 3.82
CA TYR A 57 6.47 4.70 2.69
C TYR A 57 7.04 3.39 3.18
N ILE A 58 6.64 2.32 2.50
CA ILE A 58 7.11 0.98 2.78
C ILE A 58 7.71 0.39 1.52
N ARG A 59 8.76 -0.40 1.71
CA ARG A 59 9.32 -1.29 0.69
C ARG A 59 9.03 -2.72 1.08
N PHE A 60 8.39 -3.47 0.20
CA PHE A 60 8.10 -4.87 0.44
C PHE A 60 9.39 -5.68 0.52
N THR A 61 9.52 -6.51 1.54
CA THR A 61 10.67 -7.40 1.76
C THR A 61 10.30 -8.86 1.60
N SER A 62 9.06 -9.23 1.95
CA SER A 62 8.50 -10.54 1.67
C SER A 62 6.99 -10.46 1.52
N GLN A 63 6.46 -11.12 0.48
CA GLN A 63 5.04 -11.14 0.16
C GLN A 63 4.63 -12.56 -0.23
N PRO A 64 3.47 -13.02 0.24
CA PRO A 64 2.83 -14.21 -0.30
C PRO A 64 2.58 -14.06 -1.81
N PRO A 65 2.70 -15.12 -2.62
CA PRO A 65 2.48 -15.05 -4.07
C PRO A 65 1.08 -14.53 -4.46
N GLU A 66 0.06 -14.86 -3.67
CA GLU A 66 -1.32 -14.40 -3.90
C GLU A 66 -1.47 -12.90 -3.66
N VAL A 67 -0.85 -12.40 -2.59
CA VAL A 67 -0.78 -10.96 -2.31
C VAL A 67 -0.05 -10.21 -3.41
N ASN A 68 1.06 -10.75 -3.89
CA ASN A 68 1.83 -10.12 -4.96
C ASN A 68 0.99 -9.97 -6.24
N LYS A 69 0.30 -11.05 -6.66
CA LYS A 69 -0.65 -11.01 -7.79
C LYS A 69 -1.77 -9.99 -7.58
N MET A 70 -2.32 -9.91 -6.37
CA MET A 70 -3.37 -8.95 -6.04
C MET A 70 -2.87 -7.50 -6.14
N LEU A 71 -1.69 -7.21 -5.60
CA LEU A 71 -1.09 -5.87 -5.65
C LEU A 71 -0.71 -5.47 -7.07
N ASP A 72 -0.22 -6.41 -7.89
CA ASP A 72 0.07 -6.16 -9.31
C ASP A 72 -1.21 -5.88 -10.10
N ALA A 73 -2.27 -6.66 -9.89
CA ALA A 73 -3.57 -6.41 -10.50
C ALA A 73 -4.14 -5.04 -10.08
N LEU A 74 -3.99 -4.68 -8.80
CA LEU A 74 -4.40 -3.37 -8.29
C LEU A 74 -3.58 -2.24 -8.90
N TYR A 75 -2.26 -2.41 -9.04
CA TYR A 75 -1.38 -1.44 -9.68
C TYR A 75 -1.79 -1.20 -11.14
N ASN A 76 -2.00 -2.26 -11.91
CA ASN A 76 -2.46 -2.18 -13.29
C ASN A 76 -3.84 -1.51 -13.37
N SER A 77 -4.80 -1.89 -12.52
CA SER A 77 -6.13 -1.28 -12.52
C SER A 77 -6.09 0.23 -12.21
N ILE A 78 -5.21 0.68 -11.31
CA ILE A 78 -5.02 2.09 -11.00
C ILE A 78 -4.41 2.82 -12.20
N ASN A 79 -3.40 2.24 -12.85
CA ASN A 79 -2.76 2.84 -14.02
C ASN A 79 -3.71 2.89 -15.23
N ASP A 80 -4.45 1.82 -15.52
CA ASP A 80 -5.43 1.79 -16.60
C ASP A 80 -6.49 2.89 -16.39
N ARG A 81 -7.04 3.03 -15.17
CA ARG A 81 -7.95 4.15 -14.82
C ARG A 81 -7.32 5.52 -14.98
N SER A 82 -6.01 5.63 -14.76
CA SER A 82 -5.27 6.88 -14.94
C SER A 82 -5.13 7.22 -16.42
N GLU A 83 -4.92 6.22 -17.28
CA GLU A 83 -4.89 6.37 -18.73
C GLU A 83 -6.26 6.76 -19.30
N TYR A 84 -7.36 6.16 -18.85
CA TYR A 84 -8.71 6.58 -19.25
C TYR A 84 -9.02 8.04 -18.85
N LYS A 85 -8.59 8.46 -17.66
CA LYS A 85 -8.69 9.86 -17.22
C LYS A 85 -7.83 10.81 -18.05
N ALA A 86 -6.62 10.40 -18.44
CA ALA A 86 -5.74 11.19 -19.31
C ALA A 86 -6.31 11.36 -20.73
N LEU A 87 -7.11 10.39 -21.18
CA LEU A 87 -7.84 10.43 -22.45
C LEU A 87 -9.22 11.12 -22.36
N GLY A 88 -9.59 11.65 -21.19
CA GLY A 88 -10.86 12.38 -21.00
C GLY A 88 -12.11 11.49 -21.00
N ILE A 89 -11.96 10.18 -20.84
CA ILE A 89 -13.08 9.23 -20.82
C ILE A 89 -13.51 9.02 -19.36
N SER A 90 -14.70 9.52 -19.02
CA SER A 90 -15.33 9.30 -17.72
C SER A 90 -15.88 7.87 -17.63
N SER A 91 -15.54 7.14 -16.55
CA SER A 91 -16.25 5.92 -16.16
C SER A 91 -17.60 6.22 -15.53
#